data_AF-A0AA41B1U2-F1
#
_entry.id   AF-A0AA41B1U2-F1
#
_cell.length_a   1.000
_cell.length_b   1.000
_cell.length_c   1.000
_cell.angle_alpha   90.00
_cell.angle_beta   90.00
_cell.angle_gamma   90.00
#
_symmetry.space_group_name_H-M   'P 1'
#
loop_
_entity.id
_entity.type
_entity.pdbx_description
1 polymer ?
#
loop_
_entity_poly.entity_id
_entity_poly.type
_entity_poly.pdbx_seq_one_letter_code
_entity_poly.pdbx_strand_id
1 'polypeptide(L)'
;MGQRYHADPERIEALTRTLEEISTLSRDMTEEFLDDVSRTCHWPGTIGEFAEKAVPKEQKERQAAKDTMISIRDALVSITEATMGQVQLMKNTRDHNIEEIEKGNNRINTNGLDGNGGSGRRGGR
;
A
#
# COMPACT_ATOMS: atom_id res chain seq x y z
N MET A 1 22.38 15.41 -16.84
CA MET A 1 22.55 14.65 -15.58
C MET A 1 21.23 13.97 -15.28
N GLY A 2 21.11 12.68 -15.59
CA GLY A 2 19.88 11.93 -15.32
C GLY A 2 19.77 11.67 -13.83
N GLN A 3 18.76 12.23 -13.18
CA GLN A 3 18.34 11.78 -11.85
C GLN A 3 17.94 10.31 -11.99
N ARG A 4 18.88 9.40 -11.71
CA ARG A 4 18.56 7.99 -11.57
C ARG A 4 17.59 7.90 -10.41
N TYR A 5 16.35 7.53 -10.70
CA TYR A 5 15.32 7.27 -9.71
C TYR A 5 15.79 6.08 -8.87
N HIS A 6 16.53 6.35 -7.79
CA HIS A 6 16.85 5.35 -6.79
C HIS A 6 15.66 5.29 -5.85
N ALA A 7 14.83 4.27 -6.04
CA ALA A 7 13.85 3.89 -5.03
C ALA A 7 14.61 3.44 -3.77
N ASP A 8 14.63 4.31 -2.75
CA ASP A 8 15.27 4.03 -1.46
C ASP A 8 14.50 2.92 -0.73
N PRO A 9 15.09 1.74 -0.53
CA PRO A 9 14.40 0.59 0.06
C PRO A 9 13.98 0.84 1.51
N GLU A 10 14.81 1.54 2.29
CA GLU A 10 14.53 1.82 3.70
C GLU A 10 13.32 2.76 3.82
N ARG A 11 13.26 3.76 2.94
CA ARG A 11 12.12 4.69 2.88
C ARG A 11 10.82 3.98 2.50
N ILE A 12 10.89 3.02 1.57
CA ILE A 12 9.75 2.21 1.16
C ILE A 12 9.27 1.30 2.30
N GLU A 13 10.20 0.68 3.05
CA GLU A 13 9.84 -0.16 4.21
C GLU A 13 9.24 0.66 5.35
N ALA A 14 9.79 1.83 5.65
CA ALA A 14 9.23 2.74 6.63
C ALA A 14 7.80 3.15 6.26
N LEU A 15 7.56 3.54 5.01
CA LEU A 15 6.23 3.87 4.51
C LEU A 15 5.26 2.68 4.58
N THR A 16 5.75 1.47 4.30
CA THR A 16 4.94 0.24 4.40
C THR A 16 4.48 0.00 5.85
N ARG A 17 5.37 0.17 6.83
CA ARG A 17 5.01 0.05 8.26
C ARG A 17 3.98 1.09 8.67
N THR A 18 4.15 2.34 8.24
CA THR A 18 3.16 3.39 8.51
C THR A 18 1.79 3.07 7.92
N LEU A 19 1.75 2.46 6.73
CA LEU A 19 0.50 2.01 6.11
C LEU A 19 -0.18 0.89 6.93
N GLU A 20 0.59 -0.08 7.41
CA GLU A 20 0.07 -1.14 8.31
C GLU A 20 -0.48 -0.56 9.62
N GLU A 21 0.20 0.43 10.21
CA GLU A 21 -0.26 1.15 11.39
C GLU A 21 -1.57 1.90 11.14
N ILE A 22 -1.71 2.59 10.00
CA ILE A 22 -2.95 3.30 9.62
C ILE A 22 -4.11 2.31 9.48
N SER A 23 -3.89 1.16 8.86
CA SER A 23 -4.92 0.12 8.71
C SER A 23 -5.39 -0.40 10.07
N THR A 24 -4.44 -0.65 10.97
CA THR A 24 -4.72 -1.12 12.33
C THR A 24 -5.51 -0.08 13.11
N LEU A 25 -5.02 1.16 13.14
CA LEU A 25 -5.70 2.29 13.80
C LEU A 25 -7.12 2.50 13.27
N SER A 26 -7.32 2.38 11.96
CA SER A 26 -8.64 2.54 11.34
C SER A 26 -9.63 1.45 11.78
N ARG A 27 -9.15 0.22 11.99
CA ARG A 27 -9.97 -0.88 12.52
C ARG A 27 -10.34 -0.61 13.99
N ASP A 28 -9.35 -0.26 14.81
CA ASP A 28 -9.54 0.02 16.23
C ASP A 28 -10.54 1.17 16.45
N MET A 29 -10.39 2.27 15.71
CA MET A 29 -11.32 3.41 15.77
C MET A 29 -12.75 3.01 15.36
N THR A 30 -12.90 2.09 14.41
CA THR A 30 -14.22 1.62 13.98
C THR A 30 -14.85 0.73 15.06
N GLU A 31 -14.07 -0.15 15.69
CA GLU A 31 -14.55 -0.99 16.79
C GLU A 31 -14.97 -0.14 17.99
N GLU A 32 -14.16 0.84 18.38
CA GLU A 32 -14.50 1.79 19.45
C GLU A 32 -15.78 2.56 19.14
N PHE A 33 -15.90 3.09 17.92
CA PHE A 33 -17.13 3.78 17.49
C PHE A 33 -18.36 2.86 17.55
N LEU A 34 -18.24 1.62 17.06
CA LEU A 34 -19.35 0.68 17.08
C LEU A 34 -19.76 0.29 18.50
N ASP A 35 -18.80 0.16 19.41
CA ASP A 35 -19.06 -0.08 20.83
C ASP A 35 -19.80 1.10 21.47
N ASP A 36 -19.31 2.33 21.27
CA ASP A 36 -19.93 3.53 21.83
C ASP A 36 -21.35 3.75 21.31
N VAL A 37 -21.58 3.53 20.01
CA VAL A 37 -22.92 3.59 19.42
C VAL A 37 -23.82 2.47 19.93
N SER A 38 -23.26 1.32 20.31
CA SER A 38 -24.06 0.24 20.93
C SER A 38 -24.57 0.64 22.32
N ARG A 39 -23.77 1.40 23.08
CA ARG A 39 -24.13 1.85 24.45
C ARG A 39 -25.30 2.83 24.46
N THR A 40 -25.52 3.56 23.38
CA THR A 40 -26.64 4.51 23.26
C THR A 40 -27.96 3.84 22.85
N CYS A 41 -28.02 2.51 22.79
CA CYS A 41 -29.17 1.78 22.25
C CYS A 41 -30.52 2.04 22.94
N HIS A 42 -30.48 2.48 24.20
CA HIS A 42 -31.66 2.75 25.03
C HIS A 42 -31.97 4.25 25.21
N TRP A 43 -31.22 5.16 24.58
CA TRP A 43 -31.41 6.60 24.73
C TRP A 43 -32.81 7.14 24.40
N PRO A 44 -33.52 6.62 23.37
CA PRO A 44 -34.90 7.04 23.10
C PRO A 44 -35.90 6.70 24.20
N GLY A 45 -35.50 5.90 25.20
CA GLY A 45 -36.39 5.29 26.18
C GLY A 45 -37.12 4.08 25.60
N THR A 46 -37.76 3.30 26.47
CA THR A 46 -38.48 2.06 26.11
C THR A 46 -40.00 2.18 26.22
N ILE A 47 -40.51 3.27 26.82
CA ILE A 47 -41.93 3.42 27.16
C ILE A 47 -42.38 4.85 26.85
N GLY A 48 -43.60 4.98 26.31
CA GLY A 48 -44.28 6.25 26.07
C GLY A 48 -44.34 6.66 24.60
N GLU A 49 -45.27 7.56 24.28
CA GLU A 49 -45.55 8.03 22.91
C GLU A 49 -44.33 8.67 22.23
N PHE A 50 -43.43 9.26 23.02
CA PHE A 50 -42.16 9.80 22.53
C PHE A 50 -41.21 8.69 22.08
N ALA A 51 -41.04 7.63 22.87
CA ALA A 51 -40.18 6.50 22.52
C ALA A 51 -40.71 5.78 21.26
N GLU A 52 -42.02 5.59 21.17
CA GLU A 52 -42.68 4.94 20.02
C GLU A 52 -42.42 5.68 18.69
N LYS A 53 -42.31 7.02 18.74
CA LYS A 53 -41.98 7.86 17.57
C LYS A 53 -40.47 8.03 17.35
N ALA A 54 -39.68 8.07 18.42
CA ALA A 54 -38.24 8.38 18.35
C ALA A 54 -37.38 7.15 18.00
N VAL A 55 -37.71 5.97 18.51
CA VAL A 55 -36.97 4.71 18.29
C VAL A 55 -36.74 4.41 16.79
N PRO A 56 -37.75 4.44 15.90
CA PRO A 56 -37.51 4.09 14.49
C PRO A 56 -36.60 5.08 13.77
N LYS A 57 -36.70 6.38 14.09
CA LYS A 57 -35.84 7.42 13.51
C LYS A 57 -34.40 7.25 14.00
N GLU A 58 -34.24 7.06 15.30
CA GLU A 58 -32.93 6.88 15.91
C GLU A 58 -32.25 5.60 15.40
N GLN A 59 -32.97 4.47 15.28
CA GLN A 59 -32.41 3.23 14.72
C GLN A 59 -31.91 3.43 13.29
N LYS A 60 -32.66 4.18 12.47
CA LYS A 60 -32.26 4.50 11.09
C LYS A 60 -31.00 5.36 11.05
N GLU A 61 -30.94 6.42 11.86
CA GLU A 61 -29.78 7.30 11.96
C GLU A 61 -28.55 6.54 12.48
N ARG A 62 -28.75 5.67 13.48
CA ARG A 62 -27.72 4.79 14.02
C ARG A 62 -27.18 3.85 12.96
N GLN A 63 -28.05 3.17 12.21
CA GLN A 63 -27.62 2.26 11.17
C GLN A 63 -26.84 3.01 10.09
N ALA A 64 -27.33 4.17 9.66
CA ALA A 64 -26.61 5.01 8.69
C ALA A 64 -25.23 5.45 9.20
N ALA A 65 -25.11 5.79 10.48
CA ALA A 65 -23.82 6.15 11.09
C ALA A 65 -22.85 4.95 11.13
N LYS A 66 -23.33 3.76 11.49
CA LYS A 66 -22.54 2.52 11.45
C LYS A 66 -22.06 2.20 10.03
N ASP A 67 -22.96 2.24 9.05
CA ASP A 67 -22.66 1.95 7.65
C ASP A 67 -21.62 2.95 7.10
N THR A 68 -21.75 4.22 7.47
CA THR A 68 -20.80 5.27 7.08
C THR A 68 -19.40 5.00 7.64
N MET A 69 -19.29 4.67 8.93
CA MET A 69 -17.98 4.39 9.54
C MET A 69 -17.33 3.14 8.98
N ILE A 70 -18.11 2.08 8.74
CA ILE A 70 -17.64 0.87 8.06
C ILE A 70 -17.12 1.23 6.66
N SER A 71 -17.85 2.05 5.90
CA SER A 71 -17.43 2.47 4.56
C SER A 71 -16.13 3.28 4.58
N ILE A 72 -15.95 4.16 5.57
CA ILE A 72 -14.71 4.93 5.76
C ILE A 72 -13.54 3.99 6.06
N ARG A 73 -13.72 3.05 6.99
CA ARG A 73 -12.72 2.03 7.31
C ARG A 73 -12.32 1.25 6.06
N ASP A 74 -13.30 0.75 5.31
CA ASP A 74 -13.06 -0.08 4.14
C ASP A 74 -12.32 0.70 3.04
N ALA A 75 -12.65 1.99 2.84
CA ALA A 75 -11.91 2.86 1.94
C ALA A 75 -10.45 3.05 2.39
N LEU A 76 -10.21 3.30 3.68
CA LEU A 76 -8.86 3.47 4.21
C LEU A 76 -8.02 2.19 4.08
N VAL A 77 -8.60 1.04 4.44
CA VAL A 77 -7.94 -0.27 4.28
C VAL A 77 -7.63 -0.54 2.81
N SER A 78 -8.59 -0.31 1.90
CA SER A 78 -8.40 -0.54 0.47
C SER A 78 -7.30 0.34 -0.13
N ILE A 79 -7.24 1.63 0.23
CA ILE A 79 -6.16 2.54 -0.21
C ILE A 79 -4.81 2.05 0.29
N THR A 80 -4.76 1.61 1.54
CA THR A 80 -3.55 1.08 2.18
C THR A 80 -3.06 -0.17 1.44
N GLU A 81 -3.94 -1.14 1.22
CA GLU A 81 -3.65 -2.38 0.49
C GLU A 81 -3.20 -2.11 -0.95
N ALA A 82 -3.87 -1.21 -1.65
CA ALA A 82 -3.49 -0.82 -3.01
C ALA A 82 -2.08 -0.20 -3.06
N THR A 83 -1.75 0.64 -2.06
CA THR A 83 -0.43 1.27 -1.97
C THR A 83 0.66 0.25 -1.64
N MET A 84 0.39 -0.70 -0.73
CA MET A 84 1.31 -1.82 -0.46
C MET A 84 1.55 -2.69 -1.70
N GLY A 85 0.50 -2.96 -2.49
CA GLY A 85 0.62 -3.67 -3.76
C GLY A 85 1.52 -2.94 -4.76
N GLN A 86 1.40 -1.62 -4.87
CA GLN A 86 2.27 -0.80 -5.73
C GLN A 86 3.73 -0.86 -5.26
N VAL A 87 3.97 -0.78 -3.95
CA VAL A 87 5.31 -0.94 -3.38
C VAL A 87 5.91 -2.30 -3.73
N GLN A 88 5.14 -3.38 -3.62
CA GLN A 88 5.63 -4.72 -3.97
C GLN A 88 5.97 -4.84 -5.46
N LEU A 89 5.16 -4.26 -6.34
CA LEU A 89 5.45 -4.22 -7.77
C LEU A 89 6.75 -3.46 -8.06
N MET A 90 7.00 -2.34 -7.37
CA MET A 90 8.25 -1.59 -7.50
C MET A 90 9.46 -2.41 -7.06
N LYS A 91 9.36 -3.14 -5.93
CA LYS A 91 10.41 -4.03 -5.44
C LYS A 91 10.71 -5.14 -6.47
N ASN A 92 9.68 -5.84 -6.93
CA ASN A 92 9.84 -6.92 -7.93
C ASN A 92 10.47 -6.42 -9.23
N THR A 93 10.03 -5.25 -9.72
CA THR A 93 10.58 -4.64 -10.95
C THR A 93 12.05 -4.27 -10.77
N ARG A 94 12.42 -3.72 -9.61
CA ARG A 94 13.82 -3.42 -9.29
C ARG A 94 14.67 -4.68 -9.29
N ASP A 95 14.24 -5.72 -8.59
CA ASP A 95 15.00 -6.96 -8.42
C ASP A 95 15.19 -7.65 -9.77
N HIS A 96 14.14 -7.71 -10.60
CA HIS A 96 14.23 -8.22 -11.97
C HIS A 96 15.24 -7.43 -12.83
N ASN A 97 15.18 -6.10 -12.80
CA ASN A 97 16.11 -5.27 -13.56
C ASN A 97 17.57 -5.44 -13.09
N ILE A 98 17.80 -5.59 -11.78
CA ILE A 98 19.14 -5.87 -11.23
C ILE A 98 19.64 -7.22 -11.73
N GLU A 99 18.82 -8.27 -11.67
CA GLU A 99 19.18 -9.59 -12.20
C GLU A 99 19.52 -9.55 -13.70
N GLU A 100 18.76 -8.81 -14.51
CA GLU A 100 19.04 -8.66 -15.94
C GLU A 100 20.38 -7.95 -16.19
N ILE A 101 20.68 -6.91 -15.42
CA ILE A 101 21.97 -6.21 -15.48
C ILE A 101 23.11 -7.15 -15.09
N GLU A 102 22.97 -7.94 -14.02
CA GLU A 102 23.98 -8.92 -13.60
C GLU A 102 24.21 -10.01 -14.66
N LYS A 103 23.13 -10.54 -15.26
CA LYS A 103 23.20 -11.49 -16.39
C LYS A 103 23.90 -10.87 -17.62
N GLY A 104 23.61 -9.61 -17.92
CA GLY A 104 24.25 -8.85 -19.01
C GLY A 104 25.74 -8.61 -18.79
N ASN A 105 26.13 -8.18 -17.58
CA ASN A 105 27.53 -8.02 -17.19
C ASN A 105 28.28 -9.35 -17.24
N ASN A 106 27.67 -10.45 -16.80
CA ASN A 106 28.29 -11.78 -16.90
C ASN A 106 28.52 -12.21 -18.35
N ARG A 107 27.62 -11.86 -19.28
CA ARG A 107 27.84 -12.09 -20.73
C ARG A 107 28.99 -11.27 -21.29
N ILE A 108 29.15 -10.01 -20.87
CA ILE A 108 30.29 -9.15 -21.27
C ILE A 108 31.61 -9.70 -20.69
N ASN A 109 31.58 -10.21 -19.45
CA ASN A 109 32.76 -10.83 -18.82
C ASN A 109 33.10 -12.20 -19.43
N THR A 110 32.13 -12.94 -19.96
CA THR A 110 32.35 -14.26 -20.60
C THR A 110 32.75 -14.14 -22.07
N ASN A 111 32.22 -13.15 -22.80
CA ASN A 111 32.66 -12.80 -24.16
C ASN A 111 33.64 -11.62 -24.10
N GLY A 112 34.75 -11.85 -23.41
CA GLY A 112 35.69 -10.84 -22.97
C GLY A 112 35.97 -9.69 -23.95
N LEU A 113 36.31 -8.56 -23.34
CA LEU A 113 37.19 -7.54 -23.90
C LEU A 113 38.54 -8.16 -24.30
N ASP A 114 38.56 -9.06 -25.28
CA ASP A 114 39.77 -9.48 -25.99
C ASP A 114 40.11 -8.40 -27.02
N GLY A 115 40.56 -7.27 -26.47
CA GLY A 115 41.50 -6.42 -27.16
C GLY A 115 42.87 -7.09 -27.12
N ASN A 116 43.21 -7.89 -28.14
CA ASN A 116 44.61 -8.12 -28.48
C ASN A 116 44.98 -7.17 -29.63
N GLY A 117 45.64 -6.07 -29.27
CA GLY A 117 46.31 -5.22 -30.24
C GLY A 117 47.54 -5.92 -30.83
N GLY A 118 47.83 -5.67 -32.11
CA GLY A 118 49.16 -5.90 -32.65
C GLY A 118 49.21 -6.25 -34.13
N SER A 119 50.09 -5.54 -34.84
CA SER A 119 50.64 -5.84 -36.18
C SER A 119 49.90 -5.25 -37.38
N GLY A 120 50.14 -3.95 -37.61
CA GLY A 120 50.32 -3.48 -38.98
C GLY A 120 51.52 -4.18 -39.62
N ARG A 121 51.36 -4.71 -40.84
CA ARG A 121 52.49 -4.92 -41.75
C ARG A 121 52.06 -4.91 -43.22
N ARG A 122 52.64 -3.93 -43.89
CA ARG A 122 52.79 -3.59 -45.30
C ARG A 122 53.33 -4.76 -46.15
N GLY A 123 52.89 -4.83 -47.42
CA GLY A 123 53.50 -5.63 -48.51
C GLY A 123 52.45 -6.54 -49.16
N GLY A 124 52.15 -6.52 -50.46
CA GLY A 124 52.96 -6.16 -51.60
C GLY A 124 53.13 -7.41 -52.48
N ARG A 125 52.15 -7.68 -53.35
CA ARG A 125 52.26 -8.29 -54.69
C ARG A 125 50.88 -8.47 -55.29
#